data_AF-A0AAD6K1W3-F1
#
_entry.id   AF-A0AAD6K1W3-F1
#
_cell.length_a   1.000
_cell.length_b   1.000
_cell.length_c   1.000
_cell.angle_alpha   90.00
_cell.angle_beta   90.00
_cell.angle_gamma   90.00
#
_symmetry.space_group_name_H-M   'P 1'
#
loop_
_entity.id
_entity.type
_entity.pdbx_description
1 polymer ?
#
loop_
_entity_poly.entity_id
_entity_poly.type
_entity_poly.pdbx_seq_one_letter_code
_entity_poly.pdbx_strand_id
1 'polypeptide(L)'
;MEAEKGRVCVTGAGGFLGSCLLELLLSKNYLVHGTVRDPADEKYAHLKTIDKASENLKLFKADLLDYNSLCSAIKGCEGVFHVASPVPSTTVPNPEASVPNQLDCSTVSVFDGD
;
A
#
# COMPACT_ATOMS: atom_id res chain seq x y z
N MET A 1 -6.23 7.58 -26.93
CA MET A 1 -5.69 8.06 -25.65
C MET A 1 -6.40 7.25 -24.59
N GLU A 2 -5.74 6.26 -23.99
CA GLU A 2 -6.35 5.52 -22.88
C GLU A 2 -6.50 6.50 -21.72
N ALA A 3 -7.71 6.61 -21.18
CA ALA A 3 -7.99 7.49 -20.05
C ALA A 3 -7.14 7.06 -18.86
N GLU A 4 -6.36 7.99 -18.32
CA GLU A 4 -5.67 7.81 -17.05
C GLU A 4 -6.70 7.42 -15.99
N LYS A 5 -6.57 6.20 -15.46
CA LYS A 5 -7.47 5.72 -14.42
C LYS A 5 -7.13 6.39 -13.10
N GLY A 6 -8.14 6.47 -12.24
CA GLY A 6 -8.06 7.15 -10.96
C GLY A 6 -6.88 6.77 -10.09
N ARG A 7 -6.58 7.61 -9.09
CA ARG A 7 -5.42 7.40 -8.21
C ARG A 7 -5.79 6.52 -7.02
N VAL A 8 -5.00 5.51 -6.72
CA VAL A 8 -5.25 4.59 -5.59
C VAL A 8 -4.04 4.51 -4.67
N CYS A 9 -4.29 4.29 -3.38
CA CYS A 9 -3.25 4.06 -2.38
C CYS A 9 -3.21 2.58 -2.01
N VAL A 10 -2.03 1.99 -1.90
CA VAL A 10 -1.82 0.61 -1.44
C VAL A 10 -0.93 0.68 -0.20
N THR A 11 -1.49 0.37 0.97
CA THR A 11 -0.68 0.30 2.19
C THR A 11 -0.01 -1.06 2.29
N GLY A 12 1.27 -1.10 2.67
CA GLY A 12 2.01 -2.37 2.74
C GLY A 12 2.47 -2.87 1.38
N ALA A 13 2.76 -1.94 0.47
CA ALA A 13 3.21 -2.19 -0.90
C ALA A 13 4.43 -3.15 -1.00
N GLY A 14 5.30 -3.13 0.01
CA GLY A 14 6.49 -3.97 0.05
C GLY A 14 6.29 -5.38 0.61
N GLY A 15 5.05 -5.79 0.88
CA GLY A 15 4.72 -7.18 1.22
C GLY A 15 4.39 -7.99 -0.04
N PHE A 16 4.34 -9.33 0.10
CA PHE A 16 4.06 -10.25 -1.01
C PHE A 16 2.75 -9.94 -1.75
N LEU A 17 1.66 -9.71 -1.00
CA LEU A 17 0.38 -9.33 -1.60
C LEU A 17 0.39 -7.90 -2.17
N GLY A 18 1.14 -7.00 -1.54
CA GLY A 18 1.28 -5.61 -1.97
C GLY A 18 1.95 -5.49 -3.34
N SER A 19 3.04 -6.25 -3.55
CA SER A 19 3.77 -6.28 -4.82
C SER A 19 2.92 -6.87 -5.96
N CYS A 20 2.17 -7.96 -5.71
CA CYS A 20 1.27 -8.53 -6.71
C CYS A 20 0.11 -7.57 -7.07
N LEU A 21 -0.42 -6.86 -6.07
CA LEU A 21 -1.47 -5.87 -6.31
C LEU A 21 -0.94 -4.67 -7.13
N LEU A 22 0.29 -4.24 -6.87
CA LEU A 22 0.96 -3.20 -7.65
C LEU A 22 1.09 -3.58 -9.11
N GLU A 23 1.55 -4.79 -9.42
CA GLU A 23 1.63 -5.31 -10.79
C GLU A 23 0.26 -5.27 -11.49
N LEU A 24 -0.80 -5.68 -10.80
CA LEU A 24 -2.15 -5.68 -11.35
C LEU A 24 -2.69 -4.25 -11.59
N LEU A 25 -2.45 -3.32 -10.68
CA LEU A 25 -2.93 -1.93 -10.80
C LEU A 25 -2.14 -1.16 -11.88
N LEU A 26 -0.83 -1.36 -11.94
CA LEU A 26 0.04 -0.73 -12.93
C LEU A 26 -0.25 -1.26 -14.34
N SER A 27 -0.50 -2.57 -14.50
CA SER A 27 -0.90 -3.14 -15.79
C SER A 27 -2.23 -2.57 -16.30
N LYS A 28 -3.15 -2.23 -15.38
CA LYS A 28 -4.42 -1.55 -15.67
C LYS A 28 -4.31 -0.03 -15.81
N ASN A 29 -3.09 0.53 -15.80
CA ASN A 29 -2.82 1.95 -16.02
C ASN A 29 -3.39 2.89 -14.93
N TYR A 30 -3.49 2.40 -13.68
CA TYR A 30 -3.81 3.24 -12.51
C TYR A 30 -2.58 3.97 -11.98
N LEU A 31 -2.77 5.17 -11.43
CA LEU A 31 -1.75 5.84 -10.63
C LEU A 31 -1.76 5.28 -9.20
N VAL A 32 -0.65 4.71 -8.77
CA VAL A 32 -0.55 4.00 -7.49
C VAL A 32 0.38 4.73 -6.52
N HIS A 33 -0.14 5.01 -5.33
CA HIS A 33 0.62 5.41 -4.17
C HIS A 33 0.92 4.17 -3.32
N GLY A 34 2.14 3.66 -3.35
CA GLY A 34 2.55 2.52 -2.52
C GLY A 34 3.15 2.99 -1.20
N THR A 35 2.68 2.48 -0.06
CA THR A 35 3.32 2.79 1.24
C THR A 35 4.30 1.71 1.67
N VAL A 36 5.49 2.15 2.07
CA VAL A 36 6.55 1.33 2.62
C VAL A 36 7.16 2.02 3.84
N ARG A 37 7.77 1.24 4.74
CA ARG A 37 8.39 1.80 5.96
C ARG A 37 9.60 2.66 5.65
N ASP A 38 10.36 2.29 4.62
CA ASP A 38 11.49 3.08 4.14
C ASP A 38 11.67 2.92 2.63
N PRO A 39 11.31 3.91 1.80
CA PRO A 39 11.41 3.82 0.34
C PRO A 39 12.85 3.79 -0.19
N ALA A 40 13.85 4.05 0.65
CA ALA A 40 15.27 3.94 0.30
C ALA A 40 15.83 2.53 0.54
N ASP A 41 15.09 1.65 1.22
CA ASP A 41 15.54 0.29 1.53
C ASP A 41 15.60 -0.58 0.26
N GLU A 42 16.73 -1.23 0.03
CA GLU A 42 16.99 -2.06 -1.15
C GLU A 42 16.00 -3.22 -1.28
N LYS A 43 15.41 -3.67 -0.15
CA LYS A 43 14.39 -4.71 -0.18
C LYS A 43 13.16 -4.34 -1.01
N TYR A 44 12.90 -3.05 -1.24
CA TYR A 44 11.81 -2.56 -2.08
C TYR A 44 12.23 -2.17 -3.50
N ALA A 45 13.50 -2.40 -3.87
CA ALA A 45 13.98 -2.11 -5.22
C ALA A 45 13.16 -2.83 -6.30
N HIS A 46 12.68 -4.06 -6.00
CA HIS A 46 11.82 -4.84 -6.89
C HIS A 46 10.50 -4.13 -7.26
N LEU A 47 9.99 -3.23 -6.40
CA LEU A 47 8.77 -2.47 -6.72
C LEU A 47 8.99 -1.47 -7.85
N LYS A 48 10.22 -0.98 -8.00
CA LYS A 48 10.61 -0.03 -9.07
C LYS A 48 10.88 -0.73 -10.40
N THR A 49 11.08 -2.05 -10.39
CA THR A 49 11.32 -2.85 -11.60
C THR A 49 10.04 -3.36 -12.24
N ILE A 50 8.88 -3.14 -11.61
CA ILE A 50 7.57 -3.49 -12.18
C ILE A 50 7.33 -2.63 -13.42
N ASP A 51 6.72 -3.22 -14.45
CA ASP A 51 6.35 -2.49 -15.67
C ASP A 51 5.46 -1.28 -15.35
N LYS A 52 5.76 -0.13 -15.98
CA LYS A 52 5.12 1.17 -15.74
C LYS A 52 5.27 1.76 -14.32
N ALA A 53 6.05 1.14 -13.43
CA ALA A 53 6.26 1.68 -12.08
C ALA A 53 6.97 3.05 -12.09
N SER A 54 7.91 3.28 -13.01
CA SER A 54 8.60 4.57 -13.13
C SER A 54 7.67 5.75 -13.41
N GLU A 55 6.53 5.50 -14.05
CA GLU A 55 5.57 6.52 -14.46
C GLU A 55 4.38 6.58 -13.51
N ASN A 56 3.89 5.41 -13.08
CA ASN A 56 2.60 5.29 -12.40
C ASN A 56 2.73 4.91 -10.91
N LEU A 57 3.91 4.51 -10.41
CA LEU A 57 4.12 4.18 -9.00
C LEU A 57 4.89 5.28 -8.27
N LYS A 58 4.29 5.78 -7.20
CA LYS A 58 4.96 6.64 -6.22
C LYS A 58 5.03 5.96 -4.87
N LEU A 59 6.24 5.73 -4.37
CA LEU A 59 6.46 5.17 -3.05
C LEU A 59 6.46 6.28 -1.99
N PHE A 60 5.66 6.09 -0.95
CA PHE A 60 5.59 6.96 0.22
C PHE A 60 6.16 6.24 1.43
N LYS A 61 6.95 6.97 2.21
CA LYS A 61 7.32 6.55 3.54
C LYS A 61 6.09 6.67 4.44
N ALA A 62 5.56 5.55 4.92
CA ALA A 62 4.49 5.56 5.91
C ALA A 62 4.65 4.41 6.91
N ASP A 63 4.29 4.72 8.16
CA ASP A 63 4.12 3.76 9.23
C ASP A 63 2.63 3.61 9.53
N LEU A 64 2.17 2.39 9.78
CA LEU A 64 0.78 2.12 10.15
C LEU A 64 0.39 2.78 11.47
N LEU A 65 1.36 3.00 12.35
CA LEU A 65 1.16 3.65 13.64
C LEU A 65 1.25 5.18 13.55
N ASP A 66 1.66 5.74 12.41
CA ASP A 66 1.73 7.18 12.18
C ASP A 66 0.64 7.63 11.20
N TYR A 67 -0.45 8.13 11.77
CA TYR A 67 -1.59 8.68 11.06
C TYR A 67 -1.20 9.76 10.03
N ASN A 68 -0.25 10.65 10.37
CA ASN A 68 0.13 11.75 9.47
C ASN A 68 0.83 11.24 8.21
N SER A 69 1.65 10.19 8.38
CA SER A 69 2.33 9.54 7.27
C SER A 69 1.34 8.84 6.32
N LEU A 70 0.32 8.18 6.87
CA LEU A 70 -0.76 7.56 6.10
C LEU A 70 -1.62 8.60 5.38
N CYS A 71 -2.07 9.65 6.07
CA CYS A 71 -2.84 10.73 5.44
C CYS A 71 -2.09 11.38 4.29
N SER A 72 -0.77 11.59 4.44
CA SER A 72 0.07 12.15 3.39
C SER A 72 0.16 11.23 2.16
N ALA A 73 0.20 9.92 2.37
CA ALA A 73 0.22 8.92 1.29
C ALA A 73 -1.16 8.76 0.61
N ILE A 74 -2.25 8.88 1.36
CA ILE A 74 -3.62 8.73 0.84
C ILE A 74 -4.11 10.00 0.13
N LYS A 75 -3.50 11.16 0.41
CA LYS A 75 -3.93 12.45 -0.16
C LYS A 75 -3.98 12.43 -1.68
N GLY A 76 -5.17 12.68 -2.22
CA GLY A 76 -5.44 12.72 -3.66
C GLY A 76 -5.70 11.35 -4.29
N CYS A 77 -5.83 10.29 -3.50
CA CYS A 77 -6.31 8.99 -3.95
C CYS A 77 -7.85 8.92 -3.84
N GLU A 78 -8.47 8.26 -4.81
CA GLU A 78 -9.89 7.92 -4.87
C GLU A 78 -10.21 6.67 -4.06
N GLY A 79 -9.23 5.78 -3.86
CA GLY A 79 -9.40 4.55 -3.09
C GLY A 79 -8.14 4.13 -2.35
N VAL A 80 -8.30 3.31 -1.30
CA VAL A 80 -7.21 2.79 -0.48
C VAL A 80 -7.34 1.27 -0.31
N PHE A 81 -6.32 0.54 -0.75
CA PHE A 81 -6.17 -0.89 -0.51
C PHE A 81 -5.28 -1.11 0.72
N HIS A 82 -5.88 -1.60 1.80
CA HIS A 82 -5.15 -1.91 3.02
C HIS A 82 -4.64 -3.35 3.00
N VAL A 83 -3.36 -3.55 2.64
CA VAL A 83 -2.72 -4.88 2.55
C VAL A 83 -1.63 -5.06 3.62
N ALA A 84 -1.48 -4.08 4.52
CA ALA A 84 -0.40 -4.04 5.48
C ALA A 84 -0.70 -4.96 6.68
N SER A 85 -0.28 -6.22 6.58
CA SER A 85 -0.33 -7.18 7.68
C SER A 85 1.05 -7.35 8.31
N PRO A 86 1.26 -6.92 9.57
CA PRO A 86 2.48 -7.23 10.29
C PRO A 86 2.48 -8.73 10.64
N VAL A 87 3.31 -9.51 9.96
CA VAL A 87 3.57 -10.90 10.37
C VAL A 87 4.58 -10.87 11.53
N PRO A 88 4.22 -11.28 12.75
CA PRO A 88 5.19 -11.34 13.85
C PRO A 88 6.23 -12.43 13.56
N SER A 89 7.51 -12.09 13.75
CA SER A 89 8.65 -12.98 13.51
C SER A 89 8.94 -13.95 14.69
N THR A 90 8.07 -14.02 15.69
CA THR A 90 8.29 -14.81 16.91
C THR A 90 7.05 -15.61 17.31
N THR A 91 7.25 -16.81 17.84
CA THR A 91 6.21 -17.62 18.50
C THR A 91 5.62 -16.80 19.64
N VAL A 92 4.39 -16.33 19.47
CA VAL A 92 3.65 -15.62 20.50
C VAL A 92 3.12 -16.62 21.55
N PRO A 93 3.48 -16.50 22.84
CA PRO A 93 2.87 -17.30 23.91
C PRO A 93 1.43 -16.85 24.23
N ASN A 94 1.01 -15.71 23.68
CA ASN A 94 -0.28 -15.10 23.97
C ASN A 94 -0.85 -14.40 22.71
N PRO A 95 -1.91 -14.96 22.08
CA PRO A 95 -2.48 -14.41 20.85
C PRO A 95 -3.27 -13.10 21.04
N GLU A 96 -3.56 -12.69 22.28
CA GLU A 96 -4.41 -11.52 22.55
C GLU A 96 -3.64 -10.21 22.81
N ALA A 97 -2.32 -10.25 23.01
CA ALA A 97 -1.55 -9.09 23.48
C ALA A 97 -0.90 -8.23 22.38
N SER A 98 -0.89 -8.68 21.12
CA SER A 98 -0.15 -8.02 20.03
C SER A 98 -1.01 -7.53 18.88
N VAL A 99 -2.30 -7.28 19.12
CA VAL A 99 -3.18 -6.59 18.16
C VAL A 99 -3.29 -5.13 18.63
N PRO A 100 -2.31 -4.24 18.35
CA PRO A 100 -2.50 -2.82 18.62
C PRO A 100 -3.63 -2.36 17.70
N ASN A 101 -4.82 -2.23 18.28
CA ASN A 101 -6.03 -1.58 17.76
C ASN A 101 -5.94 -1.12 16.29
N GLN A 102 -5.88 -2.06 15.33
CA GLN A 102 -5.73 -1.74 13.90
C GLN A 102 -7.06 -1.27 13.29
N LEU A 103 -8.09 -1.06 14.11
CA LEU A 103 -9.50 -0.97 13.70
C LEU A 103 -9.99 0.46 13.38
N ASP A 104 -9.16 1.49 13.46
CA ASP A 104 -9.63 2.88 13.22
C ASP A 104 -9.52 3.34 11.74
N CYS A 105 -8.81 2.62 10.87
CA CYS A 105 -8.70 3.00 9.45
C CYS A 105 -8.69 1.81 8.46
N SER A 106 -8.84 0.58 8.93
CA SER A 106 -8.42 -0.63 8.18
C SER A 106 -9.42 -1.19 7.17
N THR A 107 -10.54 -0.52 6.89
CA THR A 107 -11.44 -1.01 5.84
C THR A 107 -12.16 0.14 5.13
N VAL A 108 -11.69 0.48 3.93
CA VAL A 108 -12.53 1.16 2.94
C VAL A 108 -12.54 0.32 1.66
N SER A 109 -13.71 -0.29 1.50
CA SER A 109 -14.43 -0.67 0.29
C SER A 109 -13.83 -0.20 -1.03
N VAL A 110 -13.63 -1.15 -1.94
CA VAL A 110 -13.58 -0.88 -3.38
C VAL A 110 -14.92 -0.25 -3.74
N PHE A 111 -14.98 1.07 -3.92
CA PHE A 111 -16.10 1.69 -4.60
C PHE A 111 -15.95 1.38 -6.09
N ASP A 112 -16.65 0.34 -6.53
CA ASP A 112 -17.02 0.18 -7.94
C ASP A 112 -17.94 1.36 -8.27
N GLY A 113 -17.46 2.29 -9.08
CA GLY A 113 -18.26 3.40 -9.59
C GLY A 113 -18.82 3.02 -10.96
N ASP A 114 -20.15 2.85 -11.02
CA ASP A 114 -20.98 2.98 -12.23
C ASP A 114 -20.79 4.37 -12.90
#